data_AF-C1DCE9-F1
#
_entry.id   AF-C1DCE9-F1
#
_cell.length_a   1.000
_cell.length_b   1.000
_cell.length_c   1.000
_cell.angle_alpha   90.00
_cell.angle_beta   90.00
_cell.angle_gamma   90.00
#
_symmetry.space_group_name_H-M   'P 1'
#
loop_
_entity.id
_entity.type
_entity.pdbx_description
1 polymer ?
#
loop_
_entity_poly.entity_id
_entity_poly.type
_entity_poly.pdbx_seq_one_letter_code
_entity_poly.pdbx_strand_id
1 'polypeptide(L)'
;MTLTVAVDAMGGDVGVGVTVPAAVDFLDRHPDVRLILVGQPDAIEDELTRLARPRSGRLTVHAASQVVAMDDSPQSALKNKKDSSMRVAINLVKEGQAQAAVSAGNTGALMATARFVLKTIPGIDRPAIAKLLPTMKGESCVLDLGANVDCTPEQLLQFGIMGATLIEGVTGRNNPTVGLLNIGSEEIKGNDTVKQAAELLRNSSLNFYGNVEGNDIYLGTVDVIVTDGFTGNVALKTSEGLAHMVGALLKQEFGRNLFTRLSALAALPVLKHFKKRLDSPALQWRQSGRPARHRGQEPRRHRQPRFWLCHRRGRRRSPRQRNRTHPGTGQPPAGCAGAR
;
A
#
# COMPACT_ATOMS: atom_id res chain seq x y z
N MET A 1 20.15 1.11 8.73
CA MET A 1 19.74 2.32 7.99
C MET A 1 18.48 2.82 8.67
N THR A 2 18.41 4.08 9.10
CA THR A 2 17.21 4.59 9.79
C THR A 2 16.13 4.91 8.75
N LEU A 3 14.91 4.40 8.96
CA LEU A 3 13.77 4.68 8.10
C LEU A 3 13.03 5.93 8.59
N THR A 4 12.74 6.88 7.72
CA THR A 4 11.90 8.05 8.01
C THR A 4 10.56 7.92 7.32
N VAL A 5 9.47 8.04 8.08
CA VAL A 5 8.09 7.95 7.57
C VAL A 5 7.37 9.28 7.82
N ALA A 6 6.79 9.86 6.77
CA ALA A 6 5.90 11.00 6.88
C ALA A 6 4.48 10.50 7.22
N VAL A 7 3.85 11.06 8.24
CA VAL A 7 2.53 10.66 8.69
C VAL A 7 1.60 11.85 8.54
N ASP A 8 0.56 11.70 7.74
CA ASP A 8 -0.55 12.64 7.68
C ASP A 8 -1.31 12.61 9.01
N ALA A 9 -0.97 13.54 9.91
CA ALA A 9 -1.47 13.57 11.28
C ALA A 9 -2.94 14.03 11.36
N MET A 10 -3.41 14.77 10.35
CA MET A 10 -4.78 15.30 10.30
C MET A 10 -5.76 14.34 9.61
N GLY A 11 -5.25 13.32 8.91
CA GLY A 11 -6.06 12.39 8.14
C GLY A 11 -6.87 11.43 9.01
N GLY A 12 -8.06 11.07 8.50
CA GLY A 12 -9.00 10.13 9.13
C GLY A 12 -10.11 10.83 9.90
N ASP A 13 -11.14 10.08 10.28
CA ASP A 13 -12.36 10.64 10.90
C ASP A 13 -12.10 11.33 12.25
N VAL A 14 -11.11 10.84 13.00
CA VAL A 14 -10.75 11.36 14.35
C VAL A 14 -9.50 12.26 14.31
N GLY A 15 -8.64 12.11 13.31
CA GLY A 15 -7.43 12.91 13.14
C GLY A 15 -6.40 12.76 14.27
N VAL A 16 -5.85 13.89 14.73
CA VAL A 16 -4.65 13.93 15.61
C VAL A 16 -4.81 13.17 16.92
N GLY A 17 -6.02 13.12 17.50
CA GLY A 17 -6.29 12.46 18.78
C GLY A 17 -6.13 10.93 18.75
N VAL A 18 -6.03 10.32 17.56
CA VAL A 18 -5.71 8.91 17.39
C VAL A 18 -4.33 8.75 16.75
N THR A 19 -4.02 9.57 15.74
CA THR A 19 -2.80 9.43 14.96
C THR A 19 -1.54 9.73 15.76
N VAL A 20 -1.55 10.76 16.61
CA VAL A 20 -0.37 11.12 17.42
C VAL A 20 -0.09 10.08 18.51
N PRO A 21 -1.06 9.63 19.34
CA PRO A 21 -0.83 8.51 20.25
C PRO A 21 -0.32 7.25 19.54
N ALA A 22 -0.88 6.90 18.37
CA ALA A 22 -0.45 5.74 17.61
C ALA A 22 0.99 5.89 17.07
N ALA A 23 1.39 7.10 16.64
CA ALA A 23 2.75 7.41 16.20
C ALA A 23 3.76 7.29 17.35
N VAL A 24 3.39 7.76 18.54
CA VAL A 24 4.20 7.64 19.76
C VAL A 24 4.38 6.17 20.15
N ASP A 25 3.29 5.41 20.24
CA ASP A 25 3.34 3.97 20.54
C ASP A 25 4.16 3.19 19.49
N PHE A 26 4.06 3.57 18.22
CA PHE A 26 4.86 2.99 17.16
C PHE A 26 6.37 3.25 17.35
N LEU A 27 6.78 4.48 17.72
CA LEU A 27 8.17 4.83 17.97
C LEU A 27 8.78 4.15 19.20
N ASP A 28 7.96 3.81 20.19
CA ASP A 28 8.39 3.05 21.36
C ASP A 28 8.71 1.59 20.99
N ARG A 29 8.00 1.04 20.01
CA ARG A 29 8.19 -0.33 19.52
C ARG A 29 9.24 -0.46 18.41
N HIS A 30 9.63 0.63 17.75
CA HIS A 30 10.54 0.63 16.60
C HIS A 30 11.68 1.66 16.78
N PRO A 31 12.80 1.27 17.42
CA PRO A 31 13.90 2.19 17.74
C PRO A 31 14.65 2.74 16.52
N ASP A 32 14.57 2.06 15.38
CA ASP A 32 15.25 2.35 14.12
C ASP A 32 14.44 3.21 13.13
N VAL A 33 13.28 3.73 13.58
CA VAL A 33 12.39 4.56 12.77
C VAL A 33 12.33 6.00 13.29
N ARG A 34 12.17 6.95 12.38
CA ARG A 34 11.82 8.35 12.64
C ARG A 34 10.47 8.66 12.00
N LEU A 35 9.68 9.49 12.67
CA LEU A 35 8.41 9.98 12.15
C LEU A 35 8.47 11.50 11.94
N ILE A 36 7.90 11.93 10.83
CA ILE A 36 7.56 13.33 10.56
C ILE A 36 6.04 13.43 10.61
N LEU A 37 5.49 14.01 11.67
CA LEU A 37 4.05 14.28 11.76
C LEU A 37 3.73 15.52 10.94
N VAL A 38 2.87 15.37 9.93
CA VAL A 38 2.54 16.44 8.99
C VAL A 38 1.13 16.93 9.26
N GLY A 39 0.96 18.23 9.50
CA GLY A 39 -0.35 18.80 9.81
C GLY A 39 -0.27 20.16 10.48
N GLN A 40 -1.31 20.48 11.24
CA GLN A 40 -1.42 21.73 11.98
C GLN A 40 -0.53 21.65 13.24
N PRO A 41 0.53 22.48 13.36
CA PRO A 41 1.50 22.34 14.44
C PRO A 41 0.88 22.41 15.84
N ASP A 42 0.00 23.39 16.09
CA ASP A 42 -0.59 23.59 17.41
C ASP A 42 -1.40 22.37 17.87
N ALA A 43 -2.26 21.83 16.99
CA ALA A 43 -3.04 20.63 17.29
C ALA A 43 -2.17 19.38 17.55
N ILE A 44 -1.02 19.27 16.85
CA ILE A 44 -0.07 18.17 17.08
C ILE A 44 0.68 18.38 18.40
N GLU A 45 1.14 19.60 18.69
CA GLU A 45 1.86 19.92 19.93
C GLU A 45 1.00 19.77 21.18
N ASP A 46 -0.29 20.15 21.11
CA ASP A 46 -1.24 19.97 22.21
C ASP A 46 -1.35 18.48 22.59
N GLU A 47 -1.44 17.61 21.58
CA GLU A 47 -1.56 16.17 21.78
C GLU A 47 -0.23 15.56 22.26
N LEU A 48 0.91 16.01 21.75
CA LEU A 48 2.24 15.62 22.25
C LEU A 48 2.44 16.04 23.71
N THR A 49 1.97 17.24 24.09
CA THR A 49 2.01 17.75 25.45
C THR A 49 1.12 16.92 26.38
N ARG A 50 -0.11 16.61 25.94
CA ARG A 50 -1.06 15.74 26.67
C ARG A 50 -0.47 14.36 26.96
N LEU A 51 0.32 13.82 26.04
CA LEU A 51 1.01 12.55 26.19
C LEU A 51 2.32 12.64 26.99
N ALA A 52 2.78 13.85 27.34
CA ALA A 52 4.12 14.13 27.89
C ALA A 52 5.26 13.61 26.99
N ARG A 53 5.09 13.75 25.67
CA ARG A 53 6.02 13.25 24.64
C ARG A 53 6.43 14.38 23.70
N PRO A 54 7.36 15.26 24.12
CA PRO A 54 7.81 16.37 23.28
C PRO A 54 8.51 15.86 22.01
N ARG A 55 8.67 16.76 21.03
CA ARG A 55 9.50 16.51 19.83
C ARG A 55 10.88 15.99 20.21
N SER A 56 11.45 15.17 19.34
CA SER A 56 12.78 14.60 19.51
C SER A 56 13.47 14.41 18.15
N GLY A 57 14.73 13.97 18.16
CA GLY A 57 15.41 13.60 16.90
C GLY A 57 14.73 12.46 16.13
N ARG A 58 13.80 11.71 16.75
CA ARG A 58 12.99 10.66 16.09
C ARG A 58 11.55 11.06 15.80
N LEU A 59 11.09 12.18 16.35
CA LEU A 59 9.71 12.66 16.20
C LEU A 59 9.74 14.15 15.93
N THR A 60 9.57 14.51 14.66
CA THR A 60 9.51 15.91 14.22
C THR A 60 8.12 16.23 13.70
N VAL A 61 7.82 17.53 13.60
CA VAL A 61 6.56 18.03 13.06
C VAL A 61 6.86 18.89 11.84
N HIS A 62 6.11 18.68 10.77
CA HIS A 62 6.14 19.51 9.57
C HIS A 62 4.78 20.17 9.38
N ALA A 63 4.78 21.50 9.25
CA ALA A 63 3.56 22.27 9.11
C ALA A 63 2.86 21.99 7.77
N ALA A 64 1.53 21.98 7.80
CA ALA A 64 0.65 22.03 6.64
C ALA A 64 -0.63 22.78 7.06
N SER A 65 -1.05 23.79 6.30
CA SER A 65 -2.18 24.65 6.69
C SER A 65 -3.55 24.08 6.33
N GLN A 66 -3.62 23.14 5.39
CA GLN A 66 -4.89 22.59 4.89
C GLN A 66 -5.09 21.14 5.35
N VAL A 67 -6.35 20.67 5.29
CA VAL A 67 -6.72 19.28 5.59
C VAL A 67 -7.64 18.76 4.48
N VAL A 68 -7.39 17.54 3.99
CA VAL A 68 -8.31 16.84 3.07
C VAL A 68 -9.38 16.15 3.91
N ALA A 69 -10.63 16.55 3.74
CA ALA A 69 -11.77 15.98 4.41
C ALA A 69 -12.23 14.68 3.72
N MET A 70 -12.97 13.84 4.43
CA MET A 70 -13.42 12.55 3.91
C MET A 70 -14.46 12.66 2.79
N ASP A 71 -15.19 13.77 2.75
CA ASP A 71 -16.17 14.12 1.71
C ASP A 71 -15.58 14.89 0.52
N ASP A 72 -14.29 15.28 0.58
CA ASP A 72 -13.63 15.89 -0.57
C ASP A 72 -13.58 14.94 -1.75
N SER A 73 -13.86 15.46 -2.95
CA SER A 73 -13.55 14.73 -4.16
C SER A 73 -12.02 14.64 -4.37
N PRO A 74 -11.49 13.50 -4.84
CA PRO A 74 -10.05 13.35 -5.11
C PRO A 74 -9.49 14.42 -6.04
N GLN A 75 -10.29 14.85 -7.03
CA GLN A 75 -9.90 15.90 -7.98
C GLN A 75 -9.80 17.28 -7.30
N SER A 76 -10.77 17.64 -6.45
CA SER A 76 -10.74 18.91 -5.72
C SER A 76 -9.56 18.96 -4.75
N ALA A 77 -9.37 17.90 -3.96
CA ALA A 77 -8.24 17.79 -3.05
C ALA A 77 -6.90 17.97 -3.78
N LEU A 78 -6.73 17.29 -4.92
CA LEU A 78 -5.50 17.37 -5.72
C LEU A 78 -5.24 18.79 -6.27
N LYS A 79 -6.29 19.49 -6.72
CA LYS A 79 -6.17 20.81 -7.38
C LYS A 79 -6.01 21.94 -6.37
N ASN A 80 -6.79 21.89 -5.29
CA ASN A 80 -7.04 23.03 -4.40
C ASN A 80 -6.35 22.91 -3.03
N LYS A 81 -5.99 21.70 -2.59
CA LYS A 81 -5.40 21.45 -1.26
C LYS A 81 -3.91 21.08 -1.33
N LYS A 82 -3.14 21.95 -2.00
CA LYS A 82 -1.69 21.73 -2.24
C LYS A 82 -0.84 21.80 -0.97
N ASP A 83 -1.30 22.49 0.05
CA ASP A 83 -0.67 22.56 1.37
C ASP A 83 -1.45 21.75 2.42
N SER A 84 -2.07 20.65 1.99
CA SER A 84 -2.70 19.72 2.92
C SER A 84 -1.69 18.80 3.58
N SER A 85 -1.96 18.40 4.82
CA SER A 85 -1.16 17.41 5.55
C SER A 85 -0.85 16.16 4.72
N MET A 86 -1.86 15.60 4.04
CA MET A 86 -1.72 14.48 3.11
C MET A 86 -0.78 14.80 1.94
N ARG A 87 -0.97 15.94 1.28
CA ARG A 87 -0.14 16.35 0.13
C ARG A 87 1.30 16.60 0.54
N VAL A 88 1.51 17.31 1.63
CA VAL A 88 2.83 17.64 2.17
C VAL A 88 3.57 16.36 2.59
N ALA A 89 2.90 15.41 3.24
CA ALA A 89 3.50 14.11 3.57
C ALA A 89 4.02 13.37 2.33
N ILE A 90 3.27 13.41 1.22
CA ILE A 90 3.70 12.83 -0.07
C ILE A 90 4.85 13.65 -0.69
N ASN A 91 4.81 14.98 -0.61
CA ASN A 91 5.90 15.83 -1.12
C ASN A 91 7.22 15.53 -0.40
N LEU A 92 7.20 15.30 0.92
CA LEU A 92 8.39 14.91 1.69
C LEU A 92 9.02 13.61 1.17
N VAL A 93 8.21 12.66 0.69
CA VAL A 93 8.72 11.46 0.01
C VAL A 93 9.35 11.81 -1.33
N LYS A 94 8.69 12.65 -2.13
CA LYS A 94 9.20 13.09 -3.44
C LYS A 94 10.56 13.80 -3.34
N GLU A 95 10.73 14.59 -2.30
CA GLU A 95 11.92 15.38 -2.00
C GLU A 95 13.04 14.56 -1.33
N GLY A 96 12.77 13.29 -0.99
CA GLY A 96 13.72 12.40 -0.33
C GLY A 96 13.92 12.67 1.17
N GLN A 97 13.06 13.49 1.78
CA GLN A 97 13.05 13.75 3.22
C GLN A 97 12.45 12.59 4.02
N ALA A 98 11.50 11.86 3.41
CA ALA A 98 10.93 10.62 3.93
C ALA A 98 11.06 9.49 2.90
N GLN A 99 11.04 8.23 3.35
CA GLN A 99 11.06 7.05 2.48
C GLN A 99 9.65 6.51 2.21
N ALA A 100 8.68 6.83 3.07
CA ALA A 100 7.28 6.44 2.92
C ALA A 100 6.35 7.51 3.50
N ALA A 101 5.11 7.52 3.03
CA ALA A 101 4.02 8.33 3.58
C ALA A 101 2.86 7.43 4.00
N VAL A 102 2.22 7.75 5.13
CA VAL A 102 1.06 7.03 5.67
C VAL A 102 -0.05 8.02 5.97
N SER A 103 -1.29 7.67 5.60
CA SER A 103 -2.49 8.46 5.92
C SER A 103 -3.67 7.53 6.17
N ALA A 104 -4.48 7.88 7.17
CA ALA A 104 -5.79 7.28 7.43
C ALA A 104 -6.95 8.06 6.77
N GLY A 105 -6.63 9.09 5.98
CA GLY A 105 -7.61 9.96 5.36
C GLY A 105 -8.24 9.40 4.09
N ASN A 106 -8.77 10.29 3.28
CA ASN A 106 -9.49 9.97 2.06
C ASN A 106 -8.62 9.15 1.09
N THR A 107 -8.92 7.86 0.93
CA THR A 107 -8.13 6.91 0.13
C THR A 107 -8.04 7.31 -1.33
N GLY A 108 -9.13 7.83 -1.90
CA GLY A 108 -9.15 8.31 -3.29
C GLY A 108 -8.24 9.52 -3.49
N ALA A 109 -8.29 10.49 -2.58
CA ALA A 109 -7.42 11.65 -2.60
C ALA A 109 -5.95 11.27 -2.38
N LEU A 110 -5.70 10.31 -1.48
CA LEU A 110 -4.35 9.79 -1.22
C LEU A 110 -3.77 9.15 -2.47
N MET A 111 -4.52 8.26 -3.12
CA MET A 111 -4.11 7.59 -4.36
C MET A 111 -3.88 8.60 -5.50
N ALA A 112 -4.83 9.52 -5.72
CA ALA A 112 -4.72 10.54 -6.76
C ALA A 112 -3.51 11.44 -6.54
N THR A 113 -3.27 11.85 -5.30
CA THR A 113 -2.13 12.70 -4.91
C THR A 113 -0.81 11.97 -5.06
N ALA A 114 -0.71 10.73 -4.57
CA ALA A 114 0.48 9.91 -4.70
C ALA A 114 0.82 9.68 -6.18
N ARG A 115 -0.15 9.28 -7.00
CA ARG A 115 0.03 9.09 -8.44
C ARG A 115 0.47 10.39 -9.12
N PHE A 116 -0.08 11.53 -8.74
CA PHE A 116 0.29 12.81 -9.36
C PHE A 116 1.71 13.25 -9.00
N VAL A 117 2.11 13.14 -7.74
CA VAL A 117 3.39 13.65 -7.22
C VAL A 117 4.53 12.67 -7.46
N LEU A 118 4.34 11.42 -7.04
CA LEU A 118 5.38 10.39 -7.07
C LEU A 118 5.51 9.80 -8.47
N LYS A 119 4.41 9.78 -9.23
CA LYS A 119 4.27 9.03 -10.50
C LYS A 119 4.36 7.52 -10.25
N THR A 120 4.06 6.74 -11.29
CA THR A 120 4.33 5.31 -11.30
C THR A 120 5.80 5.06 -11.63
N ILE A 121 6.29 3.88 -11.23
CA ILE A 121 7.60 3.41 -11.69
C ILE A 121 7.57 3.14 -13.21
N PRO A 122 8.70 3.23 -13.92
CA PRO A 122 8.76 2.92 -15.35
C PRO A 122 8.19 1.53 -15.65
N GLY A 123 7.29 1.45 -16.64
CA GLY A 123 6.62 0.20 -17.05
C GLY A 123 5.32 -0.12 -16.32
N ILE A 124 4.91 0.68 -15.33
CA ILE A 124 3.61 0.56 -14.67
C ILE A 124 2.72 1.74 -15.08
N ASP A 125 1.53 1.44 -15.63
CA ASP A 125 0.63 2.47 -16.18
C ASP A 125 -0.25 3.12 -15.11
N ARG A 126 -0.72 2.29 -14.17
CA ARG A 126 -1.66 2.70 -13.11
C ARG A 126 -1.30 2.02 -11.79
N PRO A 127 -1.48 2.71 -10.65
CA PRO A 127 -1.39 2.06 -9.34
C PRO A 127 -2.61 1.16 -9.11
N ALA A 128 -2.49 0.21 -8.18
CA ALA A 128 -3.60 -0.60 -7.68
C ALA A 128 -3.62 -0.57 -6.15
N ILE A 129 -4.81 -0.62 -5.56
CA ILE A 129 -4.98 -0.72 -4.11
C ILE A 129 -4.78 -2.19 -3.72
N ALA A 130 -3.74 -2.45 -2.94
CA ALA A 130 -3.46 -3.76 -2.38
C ALA A 130 -4.01 -3.85 -0.94
N LYS A 131 -4.78 -4.91 -0.65
CA LYS A 131 -5.18 -5.26 0.73
C LYS A 131 -4.87 -6.73 0.96
N LEU A 132 -4.41 -7.05 2.16
CA LEU A 132 -4.35 -8.44 2.60
C LEU A 132 -5.67 -8.83 3.21
N LEU A 133 -6.24 -9.91 2.71
CA LEU A 133 -7.44 -10.51 3.26
C LEU A 133 -7.07 -11.74 4.07
N PRO A 134 -7.63 -11.90 5.28
CA PRO A 134 -7.45 -13.13 6.04
C PRO A 134 -8.12 -14.29 5.30
N THR A 135 -7.46 -15.45 5.30
CA THR A 135 -7.93 -16.69 4.67
C THR A 135 -7.80 -17.87 5.63
N MET A 136 -8.39 -19.00 5.26
CA MET A 136 -8.28 -20.25 6.02
C MET A 136 -6.82 -20.75 6.15
N LYS A 137 -5.91 -20.31 5.27
CA LYS A 137 -4.51 -20.73 5.26
C LYS A 137 -3.52 -19.62 5.64
N GLY A 138 -3.99 -18.43 5.99
CA GLY A 138 -3.15 -17.27 6.27
C GLY A 138 -3.77 -16.01 5.71
N GLU A 139 -3.10 -15.36 4.76
CA GLU A 139 -3.56 -14.14 4.12
C GLU A 139 -3.30 -14.21 2.62
N SER A 140 -4.13 -13.55 1.83
CA SER A 140 -3.95 -13.39 0.38
C SER A 140 -4.00 -11.91 0.03
N CYS A 141 -3.11 -11.45 -0.84
CA CYS A 141 -3.10 -10.07 -1.33
C CYS A 141 -4.05 -9.90 -2.49
N VAL A 142 -5.00 -8.99 -2.38
CA VAL A 142 -5.93 -8.67 -3.47
C VAL A 142 -5.58 -7.32 -4.08
N LEU A 143 -5.45 -7.28 -5.40
CA LEU A 143 -5.27 -6.09 -6.22
C LEU A 143 -6.22 -6.20 -7.42
N ASP A 144 -7.00 -5.21 -7.83
CA ASP A 144 -7.27 -3.90 -7.25
C ASP A 144 -8.57 -3.93 -6.41
N LEU A 145 -8.84 -2.85 -5.66
CA LEU A 145 -9.98 -2.73 -4.75
C LEU A 145 -10.71 -1.38 -4.90
N GLY A 146 -10.61 -0.77 -6.09
CA GLY A 146 -11.41 0.41 -6.44
C GLY A 146 -10.62 1.56 -7.04
N ALA A 147 -9.32 1.44 -7.31
CA ALA A 147 -8.58 2.51 -8.00
C ALA A 147 -8.87 2.56 -9.50
N ASN A 148 -9.16 1.43 -10.13
CA ASN A 148 -9.32 1.29 -11.58
C ASN A 148 -10.60 0.52 -11.90
N VAL A 149 -11.69 1.24 -12.17
CA VAL A 149 -12.99 0.65 -12.53
C VAL A 149 -12.84 -0.30 -13.72
N ASP A 150 -12.19 0.18 -14.79
CA ASP A 150 -11.88 -0.60 -15.98
C ASP A 150 -10.36 -0.76 -16.12
N CYS A 151 -9.93 -1.99 -16.44
CA CYS A 151 -8.54 -2.35 -16.67
C CYS A 151 -8.35 -2.95 -18.06
N THR A 152 -7.19 -2.73 -18.66
CA THR A 152 -6.75 -3.50 -19.85
C THR A 152 -6.13 -4.85 -19.41
N PRO A 153 -6.01 -5.84 -20.32
CA PRO A 153 -5.32 -7.09 -20.02
C PRO A 153 -3.90 -6.89 -19.49
N GLU A 154 -3.16 -5.93 -20.03
CA GLU A 154 -1.79 -5.59 -19.63
C GLU A 154 -1.74 -4.99 -18.23
N GLN A 155 -2.75 -4.21 -17.84
CA GLN A 155 -2.85 -3.65 -16.49
C GLN A 155 -3.08 -4.76 -15.47
N LEU A 156 -3.92 -5.76 -15.78
CA LEU A 156 -4.10 -6.93 -14.92
C LEU A 156 -2.80 -7.74 -14.80
N LEU A 157 -2.04 -7.92 -15.89
CA LEU A 157 -0.69 -8.49 -15.82
C LEU A 157 0.23 -7.67 -14.89
N GLN A 158 0.27 -6.34 -15.05
CA GLN A 158 1.06 -5.45 -14.20
C GLN A 158 0.66 -5.56 -12.72
N PHE A 159 -0.63 -5.71 -12.42
CA PHE A 159 -1.13 -5.90 -11.05
C PHE A 159 -0.66 -7.24 -10.48
N GLY A 160 -0.66 -8.31 -11.28
CA GLY A 160 -0.07 -9.59 -10.91
C GLY A 160 1.42 -9.49 -10.59
N ILE A 161 2.19 -8.77 -11.41
CA ILE A 161 3.63 -8.53 -11.18
C ILE A 161 3.84 -7.73 -9.88
N MET A 162 3.11 -6.63 -9.69
CA MET A 162 3.21 -5.80 -8.49
C MET A 162 2.81 -6.58 -7.23
N GLY A 163 1.71 -7.32 -7.26
CA GLY A 163 1.25 -8.12 -6.14
C GLY A 163 2.22 -9.23 -5.77
N ALA A 164 2.75 -9.96 -6.75
CA ALA A 164 3.74 -11.00 -6.53
C ALA A 164 5.04 -10.42 -5.93
N THR A 165 5.52 -9.32 -6.49
CA THR A 165 6.73 -8.63 -5.99
C THR A 165 6.52 -8.09 -4.57
N LEU A 166 5.33 -7.55 -4.28
CA LEU A 166 4.97 -7.09 -2.94
C LEU A 166 5.00 -8.25 -1.94
N ILE A 167 4.33 -9.37 -2.24
CA ILE A 167 4.30 -10.53 -1.35
C ILE A 167 5.69 -11.12 -1.15
N GLU A 168 6.48 -11.27 -2.22
CA GLU A 168 7.83 -11.78 -2.12
C GLU A 168 8.72 -10.87 -1.26
N GLY A 169 8.73 -9.56 -1.53
CA GLY A 169 9.57 -8.61 -0.81
C GLY A 169 9.20 -8.46 0.66
N VAL A 170 7.95 -8.75 1.01
CA VAL A 170 7.42 -8.50 2.35
C VAL A 170 7.33 -9.76 3.20
N THR A 171 6.99 -10.90 2.61
CA THR A 171 6.87 -12.19 3.34
C THR A 171 8.11 -13.07 3.18
N GLY A 172 8.99 -12.76 2.23
CA GLY A 172 10.10 -13.63 1.82
C GLY A 172 9.64 -14.90 1.11
N ARG A 173 8.35 -15.01 0.74
CA ARG A 173 7.81 -16.13 0.00
C ARG A 173 8.25 -16.04 -1.46
N ASN A 174 9.22 -16.87 -1.83
CA ASN A 174 9.70 -16.97 -3.20
C ASN A 174 8.59 -17.47 -4.13
N ASN A 175 8.47 -16.86 -5.32
CA ASN A 175 7.56 -17.27 -6.40
C ASN A 175 6.08 -17.44 -5.97
N PRO A 176 5.45 -16.41 -5.37
CA PRO A 176 4.08 -16.49 -4.86
C PRO A 176 3.07 -16.78 -5.97
N THR A 177 2.05 -17.58 -5.64
CA THR A 177 0.99 -17.96 -6.57
C THR A 177 0.09 -16.77 -6.89
N VAL A 178 -0.24 -16.58 -8.17
CA VAL A 178 -1.11 -15.50 -8.66
C VAL A 178 -2.35 -16.11 -9.28
N GLY A 179 -3.54 -15.66 -8.88
CA GLY A 179 -4.81 -16.03 -9.49
C GLY A 179 -5.55 -14.81 -10.03
N LEU A 180 -6.36 -15.01 -11.07
CA LEU A 180 -7.19 -13.97 -11.67
C LEU A 180 -8.65 -14.18 -11.21
N LEU A 181 -9.24 -13.20 -10.54
CA LEU A 181 -10.62 -13.28 -10.07
C LEU A 181 -11.56 -13.36 -11.28
N ASN A 182 -12.40 -14.38 -11.31
CA ASN A 182 -13.29 -14.66 -12.43
C ASN A 182 -14.64 -15.22 -11.94
N ILE A 183 -15.62 -15.25 -12.83
CA ILE A 183 -16.96 -15.81 -12.61
C ILE A 183 -17.01 -17.34 -12.68
N GLY A 184 -15.86 -17.98 -12.90
CA GLY A 184 -15.71 -19.42 -12.94
C GLY A 184 -14.24 -19.82 -13.11
N SER A 185 -13.90 -21.02 -12.64
CA SER A 185 -12.54 -21.55 -12.69
C SER A 185 -12.08 -22.00 -14.08
N GLU A 186 -13.02 -22.24 -15.00
CA GLU A 186 -12.74 -22.69 -16.37
C GLU A 186 -12.19 -21.56 -17.26
N GLU A 187 -11.28 -21.88 -18.19
CA GLU A 187 -10.61 -20.87 -19.03
C GLU A 187 -11.55 -20.13 -20.00
N ILE A 188 -12.66 -20.76 -20.39
CA ILE A 188 -13.64 -20.19 -21.32
C ILE A 188 -14.58 -19.16 -20.67
N LYS A 189 -14.57 -19.05 -19.33
CA LYS A 189 -15.44 -18.14 -18.58
C LYS A 189 -14.77 -16.78 -18.36
N GLY A 190 -15.62 -15.78 -18.11
CA GLY A 190 -15.20 -14.38 -17.98
C GLY A 190 -15.36 -13.59 -19.27
N ASN A 191 -15.15 -12.29 -19.15
CA ASN A 191 -15.16 -11.36 -20.29
C ASN A 191 -13.83 -11.45 -21.08
N ASP A 192 -13.79 -10.83 -22.25
CA ASP A 192 -12.63 -10.88 -23.14
C ASP A 192 -11.36 -10.30 -22.49
N THR A 193 -11.51 -9.24 -21.68
CA THR A 193 -10.40 -8.64 -20.93
C THR A 193 -9.75 -9.66 -19.98
N VAL A 194 -10.56 -10.38 -19.22
CA VAL A 194 -10.09 -11.40 -18.25
C VAL A 194 -9.45 -12.58 -18.98
N LYS A 195 -10.00 -13.02 -20.12
CA LYS A 195 -9.42 -14.10 -20.93
C LYS A 195 -8.04 -13.72 -21.49
N GLN A 196 -7.92 -12.53 -22.05
CA GLN A 196 -6.64 -12.03 -22.56
C GLN A 196 -5.63 -11.83 -21.42
N ALA A 197 -6.08 -11.32 -20.27
CA ALA A 197 -5.22 -11.18 -19.10
C ALA A 197 -4.71 -12.55 -18.59
N ALA A 198 -5.55 -13.58 -18.57
CA ALA A 198 -5.16 -14.93 -18.20
C ALA A 198 -4.08 -15.49 -19.13
N GLU A 199 -4.19 -15.25 -20.45
CA GLU A 199 -3.16 -15.63 -21.42
C GLU A 199 -1.83 -14.90 -21.16
N LEU A 200 -1.89 -13.58 -20.94
CA LEU A 200 -0.71 -12.78 -20.61
C LEU A 200 -0.04 -13.24 -19.32
N LEU A 201 -0.81 -13.53 -18.27
CA LEU A 201 -0.31 -14.04 -16.99
C LEU A 201 0.33 -15.42 -17.16
N ARG A 202 -0.30 -16.32 -17.93
CA ARG A 202 0.24 -17.66 -18.23
C ARG A 202 1.55 -17.61 -19.01
N ASN A 203 1.69 -16.65 -19.92
CA ASN A 203 2.90 -16.45 -20.73
C ASN A 203 3.97 -15.61 -20.02
N SER A 204 3.69 -15.12 -18.82
CA SER A 204 4.64 -14.37 -18.00
C SER A 204 5.58 -15.30 -17.21
N SER A 205 6.50 -14.72 -16.43
CA SER A 205 7.34 -15.47 -15.48
C SER A 205 6.67 -15.70 -14.12
N LEU A 206 5.42 -15.28 -13.93
CA LEU A 206 4.70 -15.43 -12.67
C LEU A 206 4.24 -16.88 -12.46
N ASN A 207 4.09 -17.26 -11.19
CA ASN A 207 3.47 -18.53 -10.81
C ASN A 207 1.94 -18.44 -10.93
N PHE A 208 1.44 -18.36 -12.15
CA PHE A 208 0.01 -18.20 -12.42
C PHE A 208 -0.74 -19.52 -12.15
N TYR A 209 -1.65 -19.48 -11.18
CA TYR A 209 -2.52 -20.59 -10.80
C TYR A 209 -3.66 -20.79 -11.81
N GLY A 210 -4.20 -19.70 -12.36
CA GLY A 210 -5.39 -19.70 -13.19
C GLY A 210 -6.49 -18.79 -12.66
N ASN A 211 -7.71 -19.07 -13.08
CA ASN A 211 -8.90 -18.38 -12.59
C ASN A 211 -9.22 -18.78 -11.14
N VAL A 212 -9.69 -17.81 -10.36
CA VAL A 212 -10.07 -17.97 -8.95
C VAL A 212 -11.48 -17.42 -8.80
N GLU A 213 -12.37 -18.17 -8.16
CA GLU A 213 -13.76 -17.73 -7.96
C GLU A 213 -13.93 -16.97 -6.65
N GLY A 214 -15.08 -16.30 -6.46
CA GLY A 214 -15.33 -15.51 -5.25
C GLY A 214 -15.29 -16.33 -3.94
N ASN A 215 -15.64 -17.61 -4.01
CA ASN A 215 -15.55 -18.56 -2.88
C ASN A 215 -14.11 -18.96 -2.54
N ASP A 216 -13.16 -18.85 -3.48
CA ASP A 216 -11.75 -19.17 -3.24
C ASP A 216 -10.99 -18.07 -2.49
N ILE A 217 -11.49 -16.82 -2.53
CA ILE A 217 -10.82 -15.65 -1.91
C ILE A 217 -10.42 -15.95 -0.46
N TYR A 218 -11.36 -16.50 0.31
CA TYR A 218 -11.15 -16.80 1.74
C TYR A 218 -10.57 -18.19 2.01
N LEU A 219 -10.43 -19.05 1.00
CA LEU A 219 -9.79 -20.38 1.13
C LEU A 219 -8.27 -20.31 1.11
N GLY A 220 -7.70 -19.17 0.68
CA GLY A 220 -6.26 -19.03 0.48
C GLY A 220 -5.78 -19.96 -0.63
N THR A 221 -6.52 -20.00 -1.74
CA THR A 221 -6.17 -20.80 -2.92
C THR A 221 -4.88 -20.30 -3.55
N VAL A 222 -4.68 -18.97 -3.58
CA VAL A 222 -3.48 -18.29 -4.10
C VAL A 222 -2.97 -17.23 -3.13
N ASP A 223 -1.71 -16.83 -3.29
CA ASP A 223 -1.06 -15.77 -2.50
C ASP A 223 -1.49 -14.37 -2.94
N VAL A 224 -1.72 -14.20 -4.24
CA VAL A 224 -2.11 -12.93 -4.87
C VAL A 224 -3.34 -13.16 -5.75
N ILE A 225 -4.37 -12.34 -5.57
CA ILE A 225 -5.59 -12.33 -6.38
C ILE A 225 -5.62 -11.02 -7.16
N VAL A 226 -5.69 -11.12 -8.49
CA VAL A 226 -5.75 -9.99 -9.41
C VAL A 226 -7.18 -9.79 -9.90
N THR A 227 -7.63 -8.54 -9.97
CA THR A 227 -8.96 -8.13 -10.45
C THR A 227 -8.94 -6.66 -10.86
N ASP A 228 -9.91 -6.24 -11.67
CA ASP A 228 -10.24 -4.82 -11.80
C ASP A 228 -10.82 -4.27 -10.49
N GLY A 229 -10.79 -2.95 -10.34
CA GLY A 229 -11.25 -2.27 -9.14
C GLY A 229 -12.77 -2.28 -8.95
N PHE A 230 -13.56 -2.46 -10.01
CA PHE A 230 -15.01 -2.60 -9.88
C PHE A 230 -15.35 -3.92 -9.19
N THR A 231 -14.94 -5.04 -9.80
CA THR A 231 -15.14 -6.40 -9.32
C THR A 231 -14.51 -6.58 -7.94
N GLY A 232 -13.27 -6.10 -7.75
CA GLY A 232 -12.56 -6.21 -6.47
C GLY A 232 -13.24 -5.45 -5.34
N ASN A 233 -13.70 -4.22 -5.60
CA ASN A 233 -14.41 -3.44 -4.58
C ASN A 233 -15.79 -4.02 -4.27
N VAL A 234 -16.51 -4.55 -5.27
CA VAL A 234 -17.78 -5.28 -5.05
C VAL A 234 -17.55 -6.51 -4.17
N ALA A 235 -16.54 -7.32 -4.47
CA ALA A 235 -16.19 -8.50 -3.66
C ALA A 235 -15.83 -8.12 -2.21
N LEU A 236 -15.01 -7.08 -2.04
CA LEU A 236 -14.62 -6.58 -0.72
C LEU A 236 -15.82 -6.06 0.07
N LYS A 237 -16.64 -5.18 -0.52
CA LYS A 237 -17.78 -4.56 0.16
C LYS A 237 -18.88 -5.55 0.47
N THR A 238 -19.11 -6.52 -0.40
CA THR A 238 -20.03 -7.64 -0.13
C THR A 238 -19.55 -8.43 1.07
N SER A 239 -18.26 -8.69 1.16
CA SER A 239 -17.68 -9.45 2.26
C SER A 239 -17.71 -8.69 3.59
N GLU A 240 -17.37 -7.39 3.58
CA GLU A 240 -17.46 -6.51 4.75
C GLU A 240 -18.92 -6.40 5.24
N GLY A 241 -19.87 -6.23 4.32
CA GLY A 241 -21.31 -6.17 4.64
C GLY A 241 -21.84 -7.48 5.23
N LEU A 242 -21.46 -8.63 4.66
CA LEU A 242 -21.84 -9.94 5.17
C LEU A 242 -21.24 -10.20 6.56
N ALA A 243 -19.97 -9.89 6.77
CA ALA A 243 -19.32 -10.04 8.07
C ALA A 243 -20.00 -9.16 9.14
N HIS A 244 -20.36 -7.92 8.80
CA HIS A 244 -21.12 -7.04 9.68
C HIS A 244 -22.51 -7.60 10.01
N MET A 245 -23.24 -8.09 9.00
CA MET A 245 -24.55 -8.72 9.18
C MET A 245 -24.48 -9.94 10.11
N VAL A 246 -23.53 -10.86 9.89
CA VAL A 246 -23.32 -12.04 10.75
C VAL A 246 -22.99 -11.62 12.17
N GLY A 247 -22.12 -10.62 12.37
CA GLY A 247 -21.81 -10.08 13.69
C GLY A 247 -23.02 -9.47 14.40
N ALA A 248 -23.87 -8.75 13.67
CA ALA A 248 -25.10 -8.16 14.20
C ALA A 248 -26.13 -9.23 14.59
N LEU A 249 -26.36 -10.24 13.73
CA LEU A 249 -27.27 -11.35 14.00
C LEU A 249 -26.83 -12.17 15.22
N LEU A 250 -25.53 -12.47 15.34
CA LEU A 250 -25.00 -13.15 16.52
C LEU A 250 -25.25 -12.33 17.79
N LYS A 251 -25.01 -11.02 17.76
CA LYS A 251 -25.28 -10.13 18.91
C LYS A 251 -26.76 -10.12 19.30
N GLN A 252 -27.66 -10.18 18.32
CA GLN A 252 -29.10 -10.25 18.53
C GLN A 252 -29.52 -11.58 19.18
N GLU A 253 -29.07 -12.73 18.64
CA GLU A 253 -29.42 -14.05 19.18
C GLU A 253 -28.89 -14.26 20.61
N PHE A 254 -27.66 -13.84 20.88
CA PHE A 254 -27.09 -13.87 22.22
C PHE A 254 -27.76 -12.90 23.21
N GLY A 255 -28.50 -11.90 22.72
CA GLY A 255 -29.22 -10.92 23.54
C GLY A 255 -30.65 -11.30 23.92
N ARG A 256 -31.21 -12.34 23.27
CA ARG A 256 -32.65 -12.65 23.22
C ARG A 256 -33.29 -13.03 24.57
N ASN A 257 -32.61 -13.82 25.41
CA ASN A 257 -33.16 -14.34 26.66
C ASN A 257 -32.06 -14.41 27.74
N LEU A 258 -32.43 -14.56 29.02
CA LEU A 258 -31.44 -14.71 30.10
C LEU A 258 -30.48 -15.90 29.85
N PHE A 259 -31.02 -17.04 29.37
CA PHE A 259 -30.21 -18.19 29.00
C PHE A 259 -29.23 -17.88 27.87
N THR A 260 -29.65 -17.19 26.81
CA THR A 260 -28.74 -16.86 25.70
C THR A 260 -27.68 -15.84 26.11
N ARG A 261 -27.98 -14.95 27.06
CA ARG A 261 -26.99 -14.04 27.65
C ARG A 261 -25.94 -14.77 28.49
N LEU A 262 -26.34 -15.80 29.25
CA LEU A 262 -25.39 -16.67 29.97
C LEU A 262 -24.50 -17.45 28.98
N SER A 263 -25.10 -18.00 27.92
CA SER A 263 -24.34 -18.64 26.83
C SER A 263 -23.38 -17.66 26.15
N ALA A 264 -23.79 -16.39 26.00
CA ALA A 264 -22.93 -15.34 25.45
C ALA A 264 -21.69 -15.14 26.31
N LEU A 265 -21.84 -15.05 27.64
CA LEU A 265 -20.71 -14.91 28.57
C LEU A 265 -19.71 -16.07 28.44
N ALA A 266 -20.20 -17.30 28.32
CA ALA A 266 -19.35 -18.47 28.06
C ALA A 266 -18.67 -18.41 26.68
N ALA A 267 -19.36 -17.91 25.66
CA ALA A 267 -18.85 -17.78 24.30
C ALA A 267 -17.96 -16.53 24.08
N LEU A 268 -17.97 -15.54 24.98
CA LEU A 268 -17.27 -14.26 24.83
C LEU A 268 -15.78 -14.41 24.46
N PRO A 269 -14.99 -15.33 25.06
CA PRO A 269 -13.60 -15.52 24.65
C PRO A 269 -13.49 -15.95 23.19
N VAL A 270 -14.30 -16.91 22.75
CA VAL A 270 -14.34 -17.42 21.38
C VAL A 270 -14.79 -16.32 20.41
N LEU A 271 -15.84 -15.57 20.75
CA LEU A 271 -16.34 -14.45 19.94
C LEU A 271 -15.29 -13.33 19.81
N LYS A 272 -14.54 -13.03 20.88
CA LYS A 272 -13.43 -12.06 20.83
C LYS A 272 -12.30 -12.54 19.93
N HIS A 273 -11.95 -13.83 19.98
CA HIS A 273 -10.94 -14.41 19.09
C HIS A 273 -11.41 -14.43 17.63
N PHE A 274 -12.68 -14.76 17.39
CA PHE A 274 -13.29 -14.73 16.07
C PHE A 274 -13.29 -13.32 15.48
N LYS A 275 -13.77 -12.32 16.25
CA LYS A 275 -13.75 -10.91 15.82
C LYS A 275 -12.33 -10.43 15.49
N LYS A 276 -11.34 -10.78 16.31
CA LYS A 276 -9.93 -10.45 16.03
C LYS A 276 -9.41 -11.02 14.71
N ARG A 277 -9.87 -12.21 14.30
CA ARG A 277 -9.50 -12.81 12.99
C ARG A 277 -10.15 -12.12 11.80
N LEU A 278 -11.33 -11.51 12.00
CA LEU A 278 -12.02 -10.75 10.95
C LEU A 278 -11.50 -9.32 10.83
N ASP A 279 -11.26 -8.64 11.96
CA ASP A 279 -10.86 -7.23 11.99
C ASP A 279 -9.38 -7.01 11.69
N SER A 280 -8.53 -8.06 11.78
CA SER A 280 -7.08 -7.90 11.77
C SER A 280 -6.41 -8.52 10.55
N PRO A 281 -6.26 -7.78 9.44
CA PRO A 281 -5.39 -8.17 8.34
C PRO A 281 -3.89 -7.94 8.63
N ALA A 282 -3.52 -7.51 9.85
CA ALA A 282 -2.15 -7.03 10.14
C ALA A 282 -1.40 -7.83 11.22
N LEU A 283 -2.08 -8.58 12.09
CA LEU A 283 -1.40 -9.21 13.24
C LEU A 283 -0.85 -10.61 12.96
N GLN A 284 -1.28 -11.29 11.89
CA GLN A 284 -0.77 -12.63 11.58
C GLN A 284 0.62 -12.61 10.92
N TRP A 285 1.00 -11.45 10.37
CA TRP A 285 2.29 -11.14 9.76
C TRP A 285 3.54 -11.52 10.55
N ARG A 286 3.51 -11.49 11.89
CA ARG A 286 4.67 -11.83 12.71
C ARG A 286 4.82 -13.32 12.99
N GLN A 287 3.76 -14.11 12.85
CA GLN A 287 3.76 -15.51 13.26
C GLN A 287 3.92 -16.50 12.10
N SER A 288 3.67 -16.08 10.86
CA SER A 288 3.65 -16.97 9.70
C SER A 288 5.00 -17.17 9.00
N GLY A 289 6.11 -16.68 9.54
CA GLY A 289 7.49 -16.94 9.05
C GLY A 289 7.93 -18.42 9.05
N ARG A 290 7.01 -19.38 9.09
CA ARG A 290 7.28 -20.80 8.83
C ARG A 290 7.32 -21.01 7.32
N PRO A 291 8.47 -21.45 6.74
CA PRO A 291 8.58 -21.68 5.31
C PRO A 291 7.53 -22.70 4.87
N ALA A 292 6.85 -22.38 3.76
CA ALA A 292 5.87 -23.24 3.11
C ALA A 292 6.48 -24.62 2.90
N ARG A 293 5.90 -25.65 3.54
CA ARG A 293 6.27 -27.04 3.28
C ARG A 293 5.94 -27.33 1.82
N HIS A 294 6.98 -27.45 1.00
CA HIS A 294 6.92 -27.93 -0.37
C HIS A 294 6.10 -29.23 -0.43
N ARG A 295 4.88 -29.18 -0.99
CA ARG A 295 4.27 -30.37 -1.59
C ARG A 295 4.92 -30.54 -2.95
N GLY A 296 5.50 -31.70 -3.16
CA GLY A 296 6.29 -32.04 -4.34
C GLY A 296 5.57 -31.68 -5.64
N GLN A 297 6.20 -30.79 -6.39
CA GLN A 297 6.05 -30.73 -7.83
C GLN A 297 7.46 -30.82 -8.41
N GLU A 298 7.62 -31.84 -9.25
CA GLU A 298 8.84 -32.25 -9.94
C GLU A 298 9.52 -31.06 -10.66
N PRO A 299 10.86 -30.91 -10.64
CA PRO A 299 11.52 -29.71 -11.12
C PRO A 299 11.47 -29.62 -12.64
N ARG A 300 10.75 -28.63 -13.18
CA ARG A 300 10.88 -28.24 -14.59
C ARG A 300 12.23 -27.56 -14.82
N ARG A 301 12.95 -28.08 -15.81
CA ARG A 301 14.35 -27.77 -16.13
C ARG A 301 14.62 -26.27 -16.28
N HIS A 302 15.64 -25.84 -15.54
CA HIS A 302 16.28 -24.53 -15.54
C HIS A 302 16.43 -23.87 -16.92
N ARG A 303 15.83 -22.69 -17.08
CA ARG A 303 16.49 -21.58 -17.78
C ARG A 303 16.88 -20.55 -16.73
N GLN A 304 18.19 -20.36 -16.54
CA GLN A 304 18.74 -19.46 -15.53
C GLN A 304 18.28 -18.00 -15.76
N PRO A 305 17.69 -17.32 -14.76
CA PRO A 305 17.42 -15.90 -14.84
C PRO A 305 18.71 -15.10 -14.62
N ARG A 306 19.04 -14.25 -15.59
CA ARG A 306 20.13 -13.28 -15.50
C ARG A 306 19.81 -12.23 -14.44
N PHE A 307 20.54 -12.26 -13.33
CA PHE A 307 20.54 -11.26 -12.27
C PHE A 307 20.81 -9.85 -12.84
N TRP A 308 19.83 -8.96 -12.73
CA TRP A 308 20.00 -7.52 -12.93
C TRP A 308 20.36 -6.87 -11.60
N LEU A 309 21.66 -6.78 -11.30
CA LEU A 309 22.16 -5.95 -10.21
C LEU A 309 22.46 -4.54 -10.77
N CYS A 310 21.52 -3.62 -10.60
CA CYS A 310 21.70 -2.21 -10.97
C CYS A 310 22.57 -1.50 -9.92
N HIS A 311 23.90 -1.63 -10.03
CA HIS A 311 24.82 -0.78 -9.29
C HIS A 311 24.98 0.57 -10.01
N ARG A 312 24.66 1.66 -9.32
CA ARG A 312 25.07 3.03 -9.71
C ARG A 312 26.59 3.05 -9.89
N ARG A 313 27.06 3.06 -11.14
CA ARG A 313 28.48 3.28 -11.47
C ARG A 313 28.89 4.68 -11.01
N GLY A 314 29.74 4.74 -9.99
CA GLY A 314 30.44 5.95 -9.58
C GLY A 314 31.16 6.55 -10.79
N ARG A 315 30.99 7.86 -10.98
CA ARG A 315 31.68 8.64 -12.02
C ARG A 315 33.19 8.45 -11.87
N ARG A 316 33.80 7.72 -12.80
CA ARG A 316 35.25 7.63 -12.98
C ARG A 316 35.80 9.03 -13.25
N ARG A 317 36.77 9.45 -12.45
CA ARG A 317 37.63 10.61 -12.72
C ARG A 317 38.43 10.33 -14.01
N SER A 318 38.22 11.13 -15.05
CA SER A 318 39.02 11.11 -16.28
C SER A 318 40.28 11.96 -16.08
N PRO A 319 41.44 11.60 -16.67
CA PRO A 319 42.74 12.01 -16.16
C PRO A 319 43.24 13.35 -16.72
N ARG A 320 44.08 13.99 -15.89
CA ARG A 320 44.96 15.14 -16.15
C ARG A 320 45.38 15.27 -17.62
N GLN A 321 44.91 16.33 -18.29
CA GLN A 321 45.65 16.92 -19.41
C GLN A 321 46.47 18.09 -18.89
N ARG A 322 47.79 17.91 -18.96
CA ARG A 322 48.81 18.96 -18.77
C ARG A 322 48.97 19.75 -20.06
N ASN A 323 49.33 21.03 -19.89
CA ASN A 323 49.95 21.94 -20.85
C ASN A 323 49.08 22.35 -22.05
N ARG A 324 48.77 23.64 -22.17
CA ARG A 324 49.68 24.65 -22.72
C ARG A 324 49.12 26.05 -22.47
N THR A 325 49.98 26.90 -21.94
CA THR A 325 49.87 28.36 -21.88
C THR A 325 49.83 28.95 -23.29
N HIS A 326 48.86 29.82 -23.56
CA HIS A 326 49.04 30.94 -24.49
C HIS A 326 48.22 32.13 -23.97
N PRO A 327 48.87 33.29 -23.72
CA PRO A 327 48.20 34.53 -23.35
C PRO A 327 47.85 35.34 -24.60
N GLY A 328 46.78 36.11 -24.53
CA GLY A 328 46.57 37.21 -25.46
C GLY A 328 45.13 37.50 -25.77
N THR A 329 44.71 38.72 -25.39
CA THR A 329 43.75 39.60 -26.08
C THR A 329 42.32 39.06 -26.25
N GLY A 330 41.25 39.69 -25.79
CA GLY A 330 41.03 41.11 -25.55
C GLY A 330 39.61 41.43 -26.01
N GLN A 331 38.87 42.10 -25.13
CA GLN A 331 37.64 42.87 -25.33
C GLN A 331 36.25 42.18 -25.45
N PRO A 332 35.20 42.80 -24.84
CA PRO A 332 33.86 42.24 -24.70
C PRO A 332 32.81 42.91 -25.62
N PRO A 333 31.67 42.25 -25.90
CA PRO A 333 30.42 42.91 -26.26
C PRO A 333 29.43 42.80 -25.08
N ALA A 334 28.86 43.92 -24.61
CA ALA A 334 27.57 44.48 -25.05
C ALA A 334 26.39 43.52 -24.78
N GLY A 335 25.29 43.89 -24.14
CA GLY A 335 24.78 45.19 -23.74
C GLY A 335 23.29 45.02 -23.39
N CYS A 336 22.86 45.81 -22.40
CA CYS A 336 21.51 46.28 -22.04
C CYS A 336 20.28 45.36 -22.19
N ALA A 337 19.75 45.02 -21.03
CA ALA A 337 18.39 44.58 -20.78
C ALA A 337 17.37 45.67 -21.14
N GLY A 338 16.37 45.28 -21.92
CA GLY A 338 15.14 46.03 -22.14
C GLY A 338 13.98 45.06 -22.15
N ALA A 339 13.10 45.15 -21.16
CA ALA A 339 11.74 44.64 -21.23
C ALA A 339 10.88 45.58 -20.39
N ARG A 340 9.90 46.18 -21.07
CA ARG A 340 8.93 47.16 -20.55
C ARG A 340 8.06 46.56 -19.45
#